data_AF-A0A949Q8S4-F1
#
_entry.id   AF-A0A949Q8S4-F1
#
_cell.length_a   1.000
_cell.length_b   1.000
_cell.length_c   1.000
_cell.angle_alpha   90.00
_cell.angle_beta   90.00
_cell.angle_gamma   90.00
#
_symmetry.space_group_name_H-M   'P 1'
#
loop_
_entity.id
_entity.type
_entity.pdbx_description
1 polymer ?
#
loop_
_entity_poly.entity_id
_entity_poly.type
_entity_poly.pdbx_seq_one_letter_code
_entity_poly.pdbx_strand_id
1 'polypeptide(L)'
;MRTPIITALVAALSIAFPAQAAGDSDLAEIRAQLKEMKDAYEQRIAALEKRLAQAETTVVKADTHASQAQAAAQQASQRQISPAGFNPEMSLILSGSYTNLSKDPAQRRLQGFVPSNGEVMPEARSFNLGESELA
;
A
#
# COMPACT_ATOMS: atom_id res chain seq x y z
N MET A 1 68.77 -31.62 0.27
CA MET A 1 69.06 -32.04 -1.12
C MET A 1 67.77 -32.68 -1.64
N ARG A 2 67.03 -32.25 -2.67
CA ARG A 2 67.19 -31.34 -3.80
C ARG A 2 65.76 -31.00 -4.30
N THR A 3 65.47 -29.73 -4.57
CA THR A 3 64.47 -29.27 -5.56
C THR A 3 65.00 -29.54 -6.98
N PRO A 4 64.32 -29.25 -8.11
CA PRO A 4 62.89 -29.17 -8.47
C PRO A 4 62.55 -30.01 -9.74
N ILE A 5 61.29 -30.38 -9.98
CA ILE A 5 60.80 -30.71 -11.34
C ILE A 5 59.54 -29.90 -11.61
N ILE A 6 59.75 -28.62 -11.92
CA ILE A 6 58.84 -27.80 -12.71
C ILE A 6 59.34 -27.92 -14.15
N THR A 7 58.78 -28.83 -14.96
CA THR A 7 58.71 -28.73 -16.44
C THR A 7 58.12 -30.00 -17.02
N ALA A 8 56.79 -30.08 -17.08
CA ALA A 8 56.11 -30.76 -18.16
C ALA A 8 54.64 -30.33 -18.17
N LEU A 9 54.23 -29.79 -19.31
CA LEU A 9 52.85 -29.56 -19.71
C LEU A 9 52.17 -28.26 -19.25
N VAL A 10 52.84 -27.14 -19.54
CA VAL A 10 52.19 -25.86 -19.92
C VAL A 10 51.56 -26.00 -21.32
N ALA A 11 50.71 -27.01 -21.54
CA ALA A 11 50.11 -27.27 -22.85
C ALA A 11 48.61 -27.60 -22.78
N ALA A 12 47.90 -27.04 -21.81
CA ALA A 12 46.43 -27.10 -21.75
C ALA A 12 45.77 -25.80 -21.28
N LEU A 13 46.51 -24.68 -21.27
CA LEU A 13 45.96 -23.34 -21.02
C LEU A 13 45.86 -22.56 -22.33
N SER A 14 45.25 -23.18 -23.33
CA SER A 14 44.89 -22.57 -24.61
C SER A 14 43.56 -23.11 -25.10
N ILE A 15 42.59 -23.28 -24.20
CA ILE A 15 41.21 -23.10 -24.61
C ILE A 15 41.01 -21.58 -24.61
N ALA A 16 41.53 -20.94 -25.66
CA ALA A 16 40.98 -19.69 -26.10
C ALA A 16 39.49 -19.96 -26.26
N PHE A 17 38.67 -19.44 -25.35
CA PHE A 17 37.25 -19.31 -25.63
C PHE A 17 37.19 -18.61 -26.99
N PRO A 18 36.64 -19.23 -28.04
CA PRO A 18 36.22 -18.42 -29.15
C PRO A 18 35.22 -17.44 -28.54
N ALA A 19 35.56 -16.16 -28.54
CA ALA A 19 34.54 -15.13 -28.57
C ALA A 19 33.79 -15.38 -29.88
N GLN A 20 32.86 -16.34 -29.85
CA GLN A 20 31.95 -16.60 -30.95
C GLN A 20 31.19 -15.29 -31.08
N ALA A 21 31.49 -14.53 -32.13
CA ALA A 21 30.63 -13.44 -32.55
C ALA A 21 29.23 -14.04 -32.62
N ALA A 22 28.31 -13.54 -31.78
CA ALA A 22 26.91 -13.92 -31.87
C ALA A 22 26.50 -13.83 -33.34
N GLY A 23 25.92 -14.89 -33.89
CA GLY A 23 25.55 -14.90 -35.30
C GLY A 23 24.56 -13.76 -35.57
N ASP A 24 24.52 -13.25 -36.80
CA ASP A 24 23.56 -12.20 -37.17
C ASP A 24 22.11 -12.59 -36.84
N SER A 25 21.79 -13.89 -36.87
CA SER A 25 20.51 -14.46 -36.44
C SER A 25 20.24 -14.29 -34.94
N ASP A 26 21.22 -14.57 -34.09
CA ASP A 26 21.09 -14.51 -32.63
C ASP A 26 20.94 -13.05 -32.19
N LEU A 27 21.66 -12.14 -32.85
CA LEU A 27 21.51 -10.69 -32.65
C LEU A 27 20.13 -10.19 -33.09
N ALA A 28 19.57 -10.73 -34.18
CA ALA A 28 18.22 -10.39 -34.61
C ALA A 28 17.17 -10.90 -33.60
N GLU A 29 17.33 -12.10 -33.08
CA GLU A 29 16.44 -12.69 -32.07
C GLU A 29 16.48 -11.90 -30.76
N ILE A 30 17.68 -11.55 -30.26
CA ILE A 30 17.83 -10.73 -29.05
C ILE A 30 17.16 -9.36 -29.21
N ARG A 31 17.26 -8.72 -30.39
CA ARG A 31 16.58 -7.44 -30.66
C ARG A 31 15.06 -7.60 -30.68
N ALA A 32 14.56 -8.70 -31.23
CA ALA A 32 13.12 -8.99 -31.24
C ALA A 32 12.59 -9.20 -29.82
N GLN A 33 13.29 -9.99 -29.00
CA GLN A 33 12.95 -10.20 -27.59
C GLN A 33 13.01 -8.90 -26.79
N LEU A 34 14.04 -8.07 -27.00
CA LEU A 34 14.15 -6.76 -26.35
C LEU A 34 13.00 -5.82 -26.73
N LYS A 35 12.58 -5.84 -28.00
CA LYS A 35 11.42 -5.08 -28.46
C LYS A 35 10.14 -5.56 -27.81
N GLU A 36 9.91 -6.87 -27.77
CA GLU A 36 8.72 -7.46 -27.12
C GLU A 36 8.67 -7.11 -25.63
N MET A 37 9.79 -7.26 -24.92
CA MET A 37 9.88 -6.89 -23.51
C MET A 37 9.60 -5.40 -23.32
N LYS A 38 10.19 -4.53 -24.13
CA LYS A 38 9.97 -3.08 -24.07
C LYS A 38 8.48 -2.76 -24.26
N ASP A 39 7.86 -3.31 -25.30
CA ASP A 39 6.44 -3.05 -25.61
C ASP A 39 5.54 -3.53 -24.45
N ALA A 40 5.83 -4.70 -23.86
CA ALA A 40 5.09 -5.22 -22.70
C ALA A 40 5.25 -4.34 -21.45
N TYR A 41 6.45 -3.82 -21.18
CA TYR A 41 6.68 -2.91 -20.07
C TYR A 41 6.00 -1.57 -20.27
N GLU A 42 6.07 -0.98 -21.46
CA GLU A 42 5.39 0.29 -21.77
C GLU A 42 3.87 0.17 -21.55
N GLN A 43 3.26 -0.92 -21.99
CA GLN A 43 1.83 -1.19 -21.73
C GLN A 43 1.53 -1.30 -20.24
N ARG A 44 2.37 -2.02 -19.49
CA ARG A 44 2.18 -2.18 -18.04
C ARG A 44 2.35 -0.85 -17.30
N ILE A 45 3.32 -0.03 -17.69
CA ILE A 45 3.54 1.30 -17.11
C ILE A 45 2.33 2.18 -17.37
N ALA A 46 1.85 2.28 -18.62
CA ALA A 46 0.68 3.07 -18.95
C ALA A 46 -0.58 2.63 -18.16
N ALA A 47 -0.77 1.32 -17.98
CA ALA A 47 -1.85 0.80 -17.17
C ALA A 47 -1.73 1.17 -15.69
N LEU A 48 -0.52 1.17 -15.14
CA LEU A 48 -0.24 1.58 -13.76
C LEU A 48 -0.44 3.09 -13.57
N GLU A 49 0.06 3.91 -14.48
CA GLU A 49 -0.12 5.37 -14.46
C GLU A 49 -1.61 5.73 -14.50
N LYS A 50 -2.40 5.07 -15.34
CA LYS A 50 -3.86 5.27 -15.39
C LYS A 50 -4.52 4.92 -14.06
N ARG A 51 -4.14 3.80 -13.44
CA ARG A 51 -4.68 3.39 -12.13
C ARG A 51 -4.28 4.36 -11.02
N LEU A 52 -3.05 4.87 -11.06
CA LEU A 52 -2.56 5.85 -10.11
C LEU A 52 -3.37 7.15 -10.19
N ALA A 53 -3.57 7.69 -11.39
CA ALA A 53 -4.37 8.91 -11.59
C ALA A 53 -5.83 8.76 -11.09
N GLN A 54 -6.43 7.57 -11.28
CA GLN A 54 -7.76 7.25 -10.74
C GLN A 54 -7.78 7.20 -9.21
N ALA A 55 -6.76 6.59 -8.61
CA ALA A 55 -6.62 6.51 -7.16
C ALA A 55 -6.42 7.91 -6.55
N GLU A 56 -5.54 8.73 -7.12
CA GLU A 56 -5.30 10.11 -6.68
C GLU A 56 -6.58 10.95 -6.73
N THR A 57 -7.36 10.85 -7.81
CA THR A 57 -8.65 11.54 -7.93
C THR A 57 -9.64 11.10 -6.83
N THR A 58 -9.65 9.80 -6.49
CA THR A 58 -10.52 9.25 -5.45
C THR A 58 -10.12 9.75 -4.07
N VAL A 59 -8.82 9.81 -3.78
CA VAL A 59 -8.28 10.34 -2.52
C VAL A 59 -8.64 11.82 -2.35
N VAL A 60 -8.46 12.65 -3.39
CA VAL A 60 -8.83 14.08 -3.34
C VAL A 60 -10.32 14.24 -3.05
N LYS A 61 -11.19 13.46 -3.71
CA LYS A 61 -12.64 13.50 -3.42
C LYS A 61 -12.93 13.09 -1.98
N ALA A 62 -12.34 12.00 -1.50
CA ALA A 62 -12.53 11.53 -0.13
C ALA A 62 -12.11 12.59 0.91
N ASP A 63 -10.98 13.27 0.68
CA ASP A 63 -10.49 14.33 1.55
C ASP A 63 -11.42 15.56 1.56
N THR A 64 -11.94 15.95 0.40
CA THR A 64 -12.94 17.03 0.32
C THR A 64 -14.24 16.70 1.05
N HIS A 65 -14.72 15.45 0.95
CA HIS A 65 -15.90 14.99 1.68
C HIS A 65 -15.65 14.95 3.19
N ALA A 66 -14.49 14.48 3.62
CA ALA A 66 -14.11 14.45 5.03
C ALA A 66 -14.03 15.87 5.62
N SER A 67 -13.42 16.81 4.90
CA SER A 67 -13.33 18.21 5.30
C SER A 67 -14.71 18.88 5.40
N GLN A 68 -15.61 18.60 4.45
CA GLN A 68 -16.99 19.10 4.49
C GLN A 68 -17.79 18.51 5.66
N ALA A 69 -17.65 17.21 5.92
CA ALA A 69 -18.28 16.56 7.06
C ALA A 69 -17.80 17.14 8.39
N GLN A 70 -16.50 17.42 8.51
CA GLN A 70 -15.93 18.07 9.69
C GLN A 70 -16.44 19.50 9.88
N ALA A 71 -16.54 20.29 8.81
CA ALA A 71 -17.10 21.64 8.86
C ALA A 71 -18.59 21.63 9.27
N ALA A 72 -19.38 20.69 8.75
CA ALA A 72 -20.77 20.51 9.12
C ALA A 72 -20.94 20.11 10.61
N ALA A 73 -20.09 19.22 11.11
CA ALA A 73 -20.07 18.84 12.52
C ALA A 73 -19.70 20.03 13.43
N GLN A 74 -18.73 20.86 13.02
CA GLN A 74 -18.35 22.07 13.75
C GLN A 74 -19.49 23.11 13.78
N GLN A 75 -20.18 23.32 12.66
CA GLN A 75 -21.36 24.21 12.61
C GLN A 75 -22.51 23.70 13.48
N ALA A 76 -22.75 22.38 13.52
CA ALA A 76 -23.74 21.79 14.42
C ALA A 76 -23.38 22.03 15.90
N SER A 77 -22.10 21.91 16.26
CA SER A 77 -21.64 22.15 17.65
C SER A 77 -21.69 23.63 18.08
N GLN A 78 -21.70 24.58 17.13
CA GLN A 78 -21.76 26.03 17.42
C GLN A 78 -23.17 26.60 17.45
N ARG A 79 -24.21 25.81 17.15
CA ARG A 79 -25.58 26.29 17.18
C ARG A 79 -26.05 26.52 18.62
N GLN A 80 -25.92 27.75 19.10
CA GLN A 80 -26.55 28.19 20.36
C GLN A 80 -28.07 28.09 20.24
N ILE A 81 -28.66 27.22 21.05
CA ILE A 81 -30.09 27.02 21.18
C ILE A 81 -30.67 28.29 21.85
N SER A 82 -31.41 29.10 21.08
CA SER A 82 -32.21 30.17 21.65
C SER A 82 -33.50 29.55 22.21
N PRO A 83 -33.86 29.76 23.48
CA PRO A 83 -35.03 29.12 24.08
C PRO A 83 -36.31 29.82 23.58
N ALA A 84 -36.81 29.40 22.42
CA ALA A 84 -38.11 29.80 21.93
C ALA A 84 -39.14 28.73 22.35
N GLY A 85 -39.82 29.02 23.47
CA GLY A 85 -41.18 28.58 23.81
C GLY A 85 -41.57 27.12 23.57
N PHE A 86 -41.81 26.41 24.68
CA PHE A 86 -42.54 25.13 24.77
C PHE A 86 -41.77 23.91 24.22
N ASN A 87 -40.90 23.38 25.08
CA ASN A 87 -40.27 22.04 25.09
C ASN A 87 -40.52 21.17 23.85
N PRO A 88 -39.48 21.00 23.03
CA PRO A 88 -38.83 19.70 23.14
C PRO A 88 -37.30 19.86 23.22
N GLU A 89 -36.72 19.68 24.41
CA GLU A 89 -35.30 19.36 24.59
C GLU A 89 -35.09 17.98 23.94
N MET A 90 -34.84 17.99 22.63
CA MET A 90 -34.60 16.77 21.88
C MET A 90 -33.11 16.66 21.56
N SER A 91 -32.33 16.01 22.43
CA SER A 91 -30.90 15.81 22.23
C SER A 91 -30.62 14.62 21.28
N LEU A 92 -29.82 14.87 20.23
CA LEU A 92 -29.20 13.84 19.39
C LEU A 92 -27.68 14.03 19.39
N ILE A 93 -26.98 13.07 19.99
CA ILE A 93 -25.52 13.03 20.11
C ILE A 93 -25.06 11.83 19.30
N LEU A 94 -24.42 12.06 18.15
CA LEU A 94 -23.92 11.02 17.26
C LEU A 94 -22.39 10.95 17.34
N SER A 95 -21.85 9.88 17.92
CA SER A 95 -20.42 9.69 18.21
C SER A 95 -19.87 8.43 17.55
N GLY A 96 -19.46 8.52 16.29
CA GLY A 96 -18.85 7.39 15.58
C GLY A 96 -17.32 7.30 15.68
N SER A 97 -16.79 6.10 15.54
CA SER A 97 -15.36 5.85 15.33
C SER A 97 -15.11 5.06 14.05
N TYR A 98 -14.02 5.39 13.35
CA TYR A 98 -13.56 4.69 12.16
C TYR A 98 -12.13 4.20 12.37
N THR A 99 -11.93 2.90 12.19
CA THR A 99 -10.63 2.26 12.37
C THR A 99 -10.17 1.66 11.04
N ASN A 100 -9.06 2.16 10.50
CA ASN A 100 -8.40 1.60 9.33
C ASN A 100 -7.00 1.09 9.69
N LEU A 101 -6.79 -0.22 9.58
CA LEU A 101 -5.54 -0.88 9.95
C LEU A 101 -4.85 -1.38 8.68
N SER A 102 -3.52 -1.39 8.64
CA SER A 102 -2.75 -2.06 7.57
C SER A 102 -2.54 -3.55 7.84
N LYS A 103 -2.35 -3.91 9.12
CA LYS A 103 -2.11 -5.28 9.57
C LYS A 103 -3.37 -5.94 10.10
N ASP A 104 -3.46 -7.26 9.97
CA ASP A 104 -4.57 -8.07 10.48
C ASP A 104 -4.71 -7.94 12.01
N PRO A 105 -5.86 -7.45 12.53
CA PRO A 105 -6.10 -7.32 13.96
C PRO A 105 -6.11 -8.67 14.69
N ALA A 106 -6.50 -9.78 14.04
CA ALA A 106 -6.50 -11.11 14.66
C ALA A 106 -5.08 -11.63 14.95
N GLN A 107 -4.09 -11.13 14.20
CA GLN A 107 -2.69 -11.51 14.35
C GLN A 107 -1.88 -10.48 15.15
N ARG A 108 -2.49 -9.36 15.55
CA ARG A 108 -1.81 -8.30 16.30
C ARG A 108 -1.68 -8.71 17.77
N ARG A 109 -0.47 -9.02 18.20
CA ARG A 109 -0.11 -9.18 19.61
C ARG A 109 0.81 -8.06 20.04
N LEU A 110 0.40 -7.29 21.05
CA LEU A 110 1.29 -6.36 21.75
C LEU A 110 2.24 -7.20 22.62
N GLN A 111 3.54 -7.18 22.32
CA GLN A 111 4.55 -7.89 23.11
C GLN A 111 4.57 -7.36 24.54
N GLY A 112 4.60 -8.27 25.53
CA GLY A 112 4.61 -7.91 26.95
C GLY A 112 3.23 -7.60 27.55
N PHE A 113 2.16 -7.66 26.76
CA PHE A 113 0.78 -7.47 27.26
C PHE A 113 -0.02 -8.77 27.09
N VAL A 114 -0.58 -9.27 28.19
CA VAL A 114 -1.56 -10.36 28.17
C VAL A 114 -2.94 -9.71 28.32
N PRO A 115 -3.82 -9.73 27.30
CA PRO A 115 -5.15 -9.15 27.43
C PRO A 115 -5.91 -9.86 28.57
N SER A 116 -6.67 -9.10 29.35
CA SER A 116 -7.51 -9.67 30.40
C SER A 116 -8.56 -10.59 29.76
N ASN A 117 -8.99 -11.63 30.48
CA ASN A 117 -9.86 -12.72 30.00
C ASN A 117 -11.12 -12.23 29.24
N GLY A 118 -11.01 -11.96 27.93
CA GLY A 118 -12.10 -11.55 27.06
C GLY A 118 -11.96 -10.16 26.41
N GLU A 119 -10.91 -9.40 26.73
CA GLU A 119 -10.67 -8.09 26.10
C GLU A 119 -10.13 -8.27 24.68
N VAL A 120 -10.91 -7.82 23.70
CA VAL A 120 -10.55 -7.90 22.28
C VAL A 120 -9.41 -6.89 22.03
N MET A 121 -8.35 -7.37 21.38
CA MET A 121 -7.24 -6.57 20.84
C MET A 121 -7.76 -5.35 20.04
N PRO A 122 -6.93 -4.31 19.77
CA PRO A 122 -7.37 -3.05 19.17
C PRO A 122 -8.38 -3.26 18.04
N GLU A 123 -9.48 -2.48 18.07
CA GLU A 123 -10.70 -2.78 17.31
C GLU A 123 -10.43 -3.16 15.86
N ALA A 124 -11.21 -4.12 15.36
CA ALA A 124 -11.13 -4.53 13.97
C ALA A 124 -11.33 -3.32 13.04
N ARG A 125 -10.87 -3.44 11.79
CA ARG A 125 -11.20 -2.47 10.75
C ARG A 125 -12.72 -2.33 10.67
N SER A 126 -13.23 -1.17 11.04
CA SER A 126 -14.65 -0.99 11.24
C SER A 126 -15.03 0.49 11.16
N PHE A 127 -16.31 0.71 10.89
CA PHE A 127 -16.99 1.98 11.02
C PHE A 127 -18.12 1.74 12.02
N ASN A 128 -18.15 2.50 13.10
CA ASN A 128 -19.23 2.46 14.07
C ASN A 128 -19.70 3.90 14.35
N LEU A 129 -20.96 4.05 14.75
CA LEU A 129 -21.55 5.33 15.13
C LEU A 129 -21.55 5.54 16.65
N GLY A 130 -20.84 4.66 17.39
CA GLY A 130 -20.74 4.63 18.86
C GLY A 130 -22.07 4.96 19.53
N GLU A 131 -22.13 6.06 20.28
CA GLU A 131 -23.38 6.53 20.90
C GLU A 131 -24.14 7.46 19.94
N SER A 132 -25.40 7.15 19.67
CA SER A 132 -26.34 7.94 18.85
C SER A 132 -27.57 8.24 19.70
N GLU A 133 -27.67 9.41 20.31
CA GLU A 133 -28.90 9.86 20.97
C GLU A 133 -29.86 10.40 19.91
N LEU A 134 -31.17 10.24 20.05
CA LEU A 134 -32.18 10.94 19.27
C LEU A 134 -33.35 11.02 20.21
N ALA A 135 -33.75 12.22 20.55
CA ALA A 135 -34.91 12.39 21.39
C ALA A 135 -36.21 12.21 20.60
#